data_AF-A0A6I9PJ40-F1
#
_entry.id   AF-A0A6I9PJ40-F1
#
_cell.length_a   1.000
_cell.length_b   1.000
_cell.length_c   1.000
_cell.angle_alpha   90.00
_cell.angle_beta   90.00
_cell.angle_gamma   90.00
#
_symmetry.space_group_name_H-M   'P 1'
#
loop_
_entity.id
_entity.type
_entity.pdbx_description
1 polymer ?
#
loop_
_entity_poly.entity_id
_entity_poly.type
_entity_poly.pdbx_seq_one_letter_code
_entity_poly.pdbx_strand_id
1 'polypeptide(L)'
;STPELFEYQPDLLHQLVTIMNPNILMSHGVPVVRTNQCAGEFVITFPRAYHSGFNQGYNFAEAVNFCTADWLPAGRSCIDHYRRLRRYCVFSHEELTCKMAATPEKLDLNLAAATHREMFSIVQEERKLRKGLMERGITEAEREAFELLPDDERQCDTGKTTCFLSALACSNCPERLVCLYHTQDLCNCPTEKLYLRYRYTLDELLAMLHRLKVRSESFDSWANRVKEALEQEEGNKIGGKSTHKNCTFQRF
;
A
#
# COMPACT_ATOMS: atom_id res chain seq x y z
N SER A 1 31.29 15.05 7.04
CA SER A 1 30.31 15.94 6.38
C SER A 1 28.91 15.37 6.55
N THR A 2 27.85 16.17 6.65
CA THR A 2 26.45 15.70 6.72
C THR A 2 26.08 14.64 5.65
N PRO A 3 26.55 14.71 4.38
CA PRO A 3 26.29 13.64 3.40
C PRO A 3 26.86 12.26 3.76
N GLU A 4 28.04 12.18 4.39
CA GLU A 4 28.63 10.89 4.80
C GLU A 4 27.78 10.21 5.89
N LEU A 5 27.20 10.99 6.80
CA LEU A 5 26.35 10.47 7.88
C LEU A 5 25.06 9.79 7.34
N PHE A 6 24.53 10.26 6.22
CA PHE A 6 23.34 9.69 5.57
C PHE A 6 23.63 8.44 4.73
N GLU A 7 24.87 8.28 4.26
CA GLU A 7 25.31 7.03 3.62
C GLU A 7 25.41 5.89 4.65
N TYR A 8 25.86 6.19 5.87
CA TYR A 8 25.94 5.20 6.96
C TYR A 8 24.59 4.95 7.64
N GLN A 9 23.68 5.92 7.69
CA GLN A 9 22.37 5.80 8.33
C GLN A 9 21.25 6.46 7.51
N PRO A 10 20.68 5.76 6.51
CA PRO A 10 19.71 6.31 5.56
C PRO A 10 18.37 6.73 6.19
N ASP A 11 18.00 6.14 7.33
CA ASP A 11 16.78 6.42 8.08
C ASP A 11 16.90 7.66 8.99
N LEU A 12 18.13 8.13 9.26
CA LEU A 12 18.43 9.26 10.13
C LEU A 12 17.72 10.55 9.69
N LEU A 13 17.51 10.74 8.39
CA LEU A 13 16.82 11.90 7.82
C LEU A 13 15.34 12.00 8.24
N HIS A 14 14.74 10.87 8.62
CA HIS A 14 13.36 10.83 9.12
C HIS A 14 13.27 10.83 10.66
N GLN A 15 14.39 10.58 11.35
CA GLN A 15 14.48 10.63 12.81
C GLN A 15 14.84 12.04 13.31
N LEU A 16 15.56 12.82 12.50
CA LEU A 16 15.87 14.21 12.79
C LEU A 16 14.72 15.13 12.39
N VAL A 17 13.89 15.53 13.36
CA VAL A 17 12.88 16.58 13.15
C VAL A 17 13.61 17.93 13.01
N THR A 18 13.83 18.38 11.77
CA THR A 18 14.45 19.68 11.50
C THR A 18 13.40 20.64 10.95
N ILE A 19 13.19 21.77 11.64
CA ILE A 19 12.44 22.88 11.09
C ILE A 19 13.37 23.64 10.13
N MET A 20 13.19 23.42 8.82
CA MET A 20 13.88 24.18 7.80
C MET A 20 13.04 25.40 7.40
N ASN A 21 13.66 26.58 7.33
CA ASN A 21 12.98 27.77 6.82
C ASN A 21 12.46 27.48 5.40
N PRO A 22 11.15 27.63 5.12
CA PRO A 22 10.60 27.30 3.80
C PRO A 22 11.24 28.07 2.65
N ASN A 23 11.79 29.26 2.90
CA ASN A 23 12.53 30.04 1.90
C ASN A 23 13.77 29.29 1.39
N ILE A 24 14.42 28.49 2.24
CA ILE A 24 15.57 27.65 1.85
C ILE A 24 15.11 26.59 0.86
N LEU A 25 14.00 25.89 1.14
CA LEU A 25 13.41 24.90 0.24
C LEU A 25 13.02 25.52 -1.11
N MET A 26 12.34 26.68 -1.07
CA MET A 26 11.95 27.42 -2.27
C MET A 26 13.15 27.86 -3.11
N SER A 27 14.25 28.30 -2.48
CA SER A 27 15.49 28.66 -3.19
C SER A 27 16.14 27.46 -3.89
N HIS A 28 15.87 26.24 -3.44
CA HIS A 28 16.29 24.99 -4.08
C HIS A 28 15.23 24.41 -5.03
N GLY A 29 14.20 25.19 -5.39
CA GLY A 29 13.18 24.79 -6.37
C GLY A 29 12.10 23.84 -5.81
N VAL A 30 12.04 23.63 -4.50
CA VAL A 30 10.99 22.80 -3.88
C VAL A 30 9.68 23.63 -3.78
N PRO A 31 8.56 23.15 -4.32
CA PRO A 31 7.26 23.81 -4.18
C PRO A 31 6.82 23.85 -2.71
N VAL A 32 6.51 25.04 -2.22
CA VAL A 32 6.00 25.26 -0.86
C VAL A 32 4.69 26.02 -0.94
N VAL A 33 3.68 25.51 -0.24
CA VAL A 33 2.38 26.18 -0.03
C VAL A 33 2.14 26.38 1.47
N ARG A 34 1.32 27.36 1.83
CA ARG A 34 0.96 27.65 3.24
C ARG A 34 -0.51 28.01 3.39
N THR A 35 -1.05 27.78 4.57
CA THR A 35 -2.38 28.23 4.98
C THR A 35 -2.38 28.62 6.46
N ASN A 36 -3.36 29.41 6.89
CA ASN A 36 -3.63 29.67 8.30
C ASN A 36 -4.92 28.92 8.68
N GLN A 37 -4.79 27.80 9.40
CA GLN A 37 -5.95 27.03 9.85
C GLN A 37 -6.66 27.77 11.00
N CYS A 38 -7.93 28.08 10.82
CA CYS A 38 -8.81 28.67 11.82
C CYS A 38 -9.69 27.62 12.50
N ALA A 39 -10.34 28.01 13.60
CA ALA A 39 -11.24 27.12 14.33
C ALA A 39 -12.41 26.66 13.44
N GLY A 40 -12.70 25.36 13.46
CA GLY A 40 -13.73 24.75 12.61
C GLY A 40 -13.25 24.36 11.20
N GLU A 41 -11.99 24.64 10.84
CA GLU A 41 -11.43 24.25 9.54
C GLU A 41 -10.67 22.92 9.59
N PHE A 42 -10.76 22.18 8.49
CA PHE A 42 -9.98 20.96 8.27
C PHE A 42 -8.75 21.23 7.40
N VAL A 43 -7.64 20.59 7.74
CA VAL A 43 -6.44 20.51 6.89
C VAL A 43 -6.23 19.06 6.52
N ILE A 44 -6.19 18.76 5.22
CA ILE A 44 -5.95 17.41 4.70
C ILE A 44 -4.53 17.34 4.16
N THR A 45 -3.74 16.39 4.66
CA THR A 45 -2.39 16.10 4.16
C THR A 45 -2.44 14.88 3.26
N PHE A 46 -2.01 15.05 2.00
CA PHE A 46 -1.99 13.97 1.01
C PHE A 46 -0.77 13.04 1.20
N PRO A 47 -0.81 11.81 0.66
CA PRO A 47 0.29 10.85 0.79
C PRO A 47 1.63 11.43 0.35
N ARG A 48 2.67 11.25 1.17
CA ARG A 48 4.04 11.80 0.97
C ARG A 48 4.13 13.33 0.88
N ALA A 49 3.09 14.08 1.27
CA ALA A 49 3.18 15.52 1.43
C ALA A 49 3.86 15.87 2.76
N TYR A 50 5.10 16.37 2.68
CA TYR A 50 5.80 16.92 3.84
C TYR A 50 5.08 18.17 4.33
N HIS A 51 4.89 18.28 5.64
CA HIS A 51 4.25 19.45 6.27
C HIS A 51 4.99 19.84 7.54
N SER A 52 4.94 21.13 7.86
CA SER A 52 5.44 21.70 9.11
C SER A 52 4.58 22.93 9.44
N GLY A 53 4.55 23.33 10.71
CA GLY A 53 3.73 24.45 11.14
C GLY A 53 4.03 24.87 12.57
N PHE A 54 3.38 25.95 13.00
CA PHE A 54 3.42 26.44 14.37
C PHE A 54 2.06 27.07 14.72
N ASN A 55 1.74 27.13 16.02
CA ASN A 55 0.50 27.73 16.49
C ASN A 55 0.69 29.23 16.71
N GLN A 56 -0.29 30.04 16.28
CA GLN A 56 -0.27 31.49 16.52
C GLN A 56 -0.59 31.87 17.98
N GLY A 57 -1.20 30.96 18.74
CA GLY A 57 -1.61 31.17 20.13
C GLY A 57 -2.14 29.88 20.75
N TYR A 58 -2.80 29.99 21.91
CA TYR A 58 -3.41 28.85 22.59
C TYR A 58 -4.54 28.25 21.75
N ASN A 59 -4.46 26.95 21.46
CA ASN A 59 -5.47 26.23 20.70
C ASN A 59 -5.57 24.76 21.13
N PHE A 60 -6.54 24.06 20.55
CA PHE A 60 -6.72 22.62 20.66
C PHE A 60 -7.00 22.06 19.26
N ALA A 61 -6.32 20.98 18.88
CA ALA A 61 -6.47 20.34 17.59
C ALA A 61 -6.45 18.81 17.76
N GLU A 62 -7.14 18.12 16.86
CA GLU A 62 -7.16 16.66 16.77
C GLU A 62 -6.77 16.25 15.34
N ALA A 63 -6.06 15.13 15.21
CA ALA A 63 -5.61 14.63 13.92
C ALA A 63 -5.68 13.10 13.86
N VAL A 64 -5.98 12.58 12.68
CA VAL A 64 -6.04 11.14 12.40
C VAL A 64 -5.46 10.84 11.04
N ASN A 65 -4.79 9.69 10.92
CA ASN A 65 -4.37 9.14 9.64
C ASN A 65 -5.47 8.24 9.08
N PHE A 66 -5.76 8.37 7.78
CA PHE A 66 -6.69 7.48 7.08
C PHE A 66 -6.11 7.12 5.71
N CYS A 67 -6.61 6.04 5.14
CA CYS A 67 -6.21 5.54 3.83
C CYS A 67 -7.44 5.34 2.96
N THR A 68 -7.36 5.74 1.69
CA THR A 68 -8.39 5.57 0.68
C THR A 68 -7.98 4.51 -0.34
N ALA A 69 -8.87 4.12 -1.26
CA ALA A 69 -8.58 3.09 -2.26
C ALA A 69 -7.35 3.44 -3.14
N ASP A 70 -7.19 4.72 -3.48
CA ASP A 70 -6.07 5.27 -4.25
C ASP A 70 -4.74 5.30 -3.49
N TRP A 71 -4.76 5.13 -2.16
CA TRP A 71 -3.53 5.04 -1.36
C TRP A 71 -2.81 3.69 -1.53
N LEU A 72 -3.51 2.60 -1.88
CA LEU A 72 -2.95 1.24 -1.88
C LEU A 72 -1.61 1.12 -2.67
N PRO A 73 -1.46 1.65 -3.90
CA PRO A 73 -0.20 1.56 -4.62
C PRO A 73 0.93 2.40 -3.99
N ALA A 74 0.58 3.54 -3.37
CA ALA A 74 1.53 4.37 -2.63
C ALA A 74 1.99 3.66 -1.35
N GLY A 75 1.08 2.94 -0.68
CA GLY A 75 1.37 2.06 0.46
C GLY A 75 2.43 1.02 0.12
N ARG A 76 2.24 0.24 -0.94
CA ARG A 76 3.26 -0.74 -1.39
C ARG A 76 4.59 -0.10 -1.75
N SER A 77 4.56 1.00 -2.50
CA SER A 77 5.78 1.75 -2.85
C SER A 77 6.51 2.26 -1.60
N CYS A 78 5.78 2.62 -0.55
CA CYS A 78 6.32 3.02 0.74
C CYS A 78 7.02 1.85 1.45
N ILE A 79 6.42 0.65 1.47
CA ILE A 79 7.05 -0.54 2.03
C ILE A 79 8.36 -0.88 1.29
N ASP A 80 8.37 -0.80 -0.04
CA ASP A 80 9.59 -0.98 -0.81
C ASP A 80 10.67 0.04 -0.47
N HIS A 81 10.28 1.28 -0.21
CA HIS A 81 11.21 2.32 0.23
C HIS A 81 11.73 2.06 1.64
N TYR A 82 10.87 1.68 2.59
CA TYR A 82 11.24 1.37 3.97
C TYR A 82 12.20 0.19 4.03
N ARG A 83 11.95 -0.84 3.22
CA ARG A 83 12.84 -2.00 3.08
C ARG A 83 14.27 -1.60 2.69
N ARG A 84 14.42 -0.66 1.74
CA ARG A 84 15.73 -0.15 1.31
C ARG A 84 16.42 0.69 2.40
N LEU A 85 15.64 1.39 3.20
CA LEU A 85 16.14 2.22 4.32
C LEU A 85 16.30 1.44 5.63
N ARG A 86 15.99 0.14 5.65
CA ARG A 86 15.99 -0.70 6.86
C ARG A 86 15.09 -0.14 7.97
N ARG A 87 13.96 0.44 7.58
CA ARG A 87 12.99 1.07 8.49
C ARG A 87 11.89 0.09 8.87
N TYR A 88 11.57 0.03 10.17
CA TYR A 88 10.45 -0.75 10.70
C TYR A 88 9.10 -0.28 10.13
N CYS A 89 8.27 -1.25 9.77
CA CYS A 89 6.89 -1.01 9.35
C CYS A 89 5.97 -0.99 10.58
N VAL A 90 4.90 -0.18 10.53
CA VAL A 90 3.88 -0.13 11.59
C VAL A 90 2.84 -1.25 11.43
N PHE A 91 2.70 -1.77 10.22
CA PHE A 91 1.87 -2.93 9.87
C PHE A 91 2.33 -3.51 8.52
N SER A 92 1.88 -4.73 8.20
CA SER A 92 2.12 -5.35 6.89
C SER A 92 1.05 -4.93 5.86
N HIS A 93 1.49 -4.30 4.76
CA HIS A 93 0.62 -3.90 3.64
C HIS A 93 0.04 -5.11 2.90
N GLU A 94 0.80 -6.20 2.83
CA GLU A 94 0.36 -7.47 2.23
C GLU A 94 -0.74 -8.11 3.10
N GLU A 95 -0.56 -8.10 4.42
CA GLU A 95 -1.57 -8.60 5.37
C GLU A 95 -2.89 -7.83 5.23
N LEU A 96 -2.81 -6.50 5.19
CA LEU A 96 -3.97 -5.63 4.97
C LEU A 96 -4.69 -6.01 3.67
N THR A 97 -3.95 -6.15 2.56
CA THR A 97 -4.51 -6.47 1.24
C THR A 97 -5.15 -7.86 1.24
N CYS A 98 -4.51 -8.87 1.85
CA CYS A 98 -5.07 -10.21 1.96
C CYS A 98 -6.33 -10.26 2.85
N LYS A 99 -6.36 -9.50 3.96
CA LYS A 99 -7.56 -9.39 4.81
C LYS A 99 -8.74 -8.77 4.06
N MET A 100 -8.49 -7.74 3.24
CA MET A 100 -9.51 -7.17 2.36
C MET A 100 -9.98 -8.20 1.33
N ALA A 101 -9.05 -8.92 0.69
CA ALA A 101 -9.35 -9.97 -0.30
C ALA A 101 -10.08 -11.19 0.28
N ALA A 102 -9.98 -11.43 1.58
CA ALA A 102 -10.71 -12.49 2.28
C ALA A 102 -12.21 -12.18 2.42
N THR A 103 -12.59 -10.90 2.45
CA THR A 103 -13.99 -10.46 2.60
C THR A 103 -14.42 -9.46 1.52
N PRO A 104 -14.42 -9.83 0.23
CA PRO A 104 -14.74 -8.92 -0.88
C PRO A 104 -16.17 -8.37 -0.83
N GLU A 105 -17.10 -9.12 -0.24
CA GLU A 105 -18.51 -8.73 -0.08
C GLU A 105 -18.67 -7.46 0.79
N LYS A 106 -17.73 -7.23 1.72
CA LYS A 106 -17.75 -6.08 2.64
C LYS A 106 -17.09 -4.83 2.06
N LEU A 107 -16.41 -4.96 0.93
CA LEU A 107 -15.73 -3.84 0.29
C LEU A 107 -16.71 -3.07 -0.59
N ASP A 108 -16.59 -1.74 -0.56
CA ASP A 108 -17.12 -0.93 -1.64
C ASP A 108 -16.41 -1.27 -2.95
N LEU A 109 -17.03 -0.89 -4.06
CA LEU A 109 -16.61 -1.33 -5.39
C LEU A 109 -15.29 -0.71 -5.84
N ASN A 110 -15.07 0.56 -5.50
CA ASN A 110 -13.83 1.25 -5.83
C ASN A 110 -12.66 0.62 -5.07
N LEU A 111 -12.88 0.32 -3.78
CA LEU A 111 -11.92 -0.38 -2.95
C LEU A 111 -11.70 -1.82 -3.41
N ALA A 112 -12.73 -2.55 -3.82
CA ALA A 112 -12.58 -3.90 -4.38
C ALA A 112 -11.74 -3.89 -5.67
N ALA A 113 -11.99 -2.96 -6.58
CA ALA A 113 -11.21 -2.82 -7.82
C ALA A 113 -9.76 -2.37 -7.57
N ALA A 114 -9.53 -1.47 -6.60
CA ALA A 114 -8.20 -1.08 -6.17
C ALA A 114 -7.45 -2.25 -5.50
N THR A 115 -8.12 -2.98 -4.61
CA THR A 115 -7.58 -4.18 -3.93
C THR A 115 -7.25 -5.27 -4.95
N HIS A 116 -8.09 -5.48 -5.98
CA HIS A 116 -7.81 -6.43 -7.06
C HIS A 116 -6.50 -6.08 -7.78
N ARG A 117 -6.34 -4.82 -8.20
CA ARG A 117 -5.11 -4.34 -8.88
C ARG A 117 -3.88 -4.48 -8.00
N GLU A 118 -4.02 -4.17 -6.71
CA GLU A 118 -2.94 -4.27 -5.75
C GLU A 118 -2.55 -5.73 -5.47
N MET A 119 -3.54 -6.58 -5.18
CA MET A 119 -3.37 -8.01 -4.98
C MET A 119 -2.76 -8.68 -6.21
N PHE A 120 -3.15 -8.28 -7.42
CA PHE A 120 -2.53 -8.78 -8.65
C PHE A 120 -1.01 -8.53 -8.66
N SER A 121 -0.60 -7.29 -8.35
CA SER A 121 0.82 -6.91 -8.30
C SER A 121 1.59 -7.72 -7.25
N ILE A 122 1.00 -7.88 -6.06
CA ILE A 122 1.56 -8.68 -4.97
C ILE A 122 1.74 -10.14 -5.37
N VAL A 123 0.72 -10.76 -5.98
CA VAL A 123 0.77 -12.16 -6.41
C VAL A 123 1.82 -12.40 -7.49
N GLN A 124 1.97 -11.49 -8.45
CA GLN A 124 3.01 -11.62 -9.49
C GLN A 124 4.42 -11.55 -8.89
N GLU A 125 4.66 -10.61 -7.98
CA GLU A 125 5.98 -10.49 -7.36
C GLU A 125 6.29 -11.67 -6.43
N GLU A 126 5.31 -12.10 -5.61
CA GLU A 126 5.45 -13.27 -4.74
C GLU A 126 5.75 -14.55 -5.53
N ARG A 127 5.06 -14.75 -6.67
CA ARG A 127 5.32 -15.87 -7.57
C ARG A 127 6.76 -15.85 -8.09
N LYS A 128 7.26 -14.69 -8.49
CA LYS A 128 8.63 -14.50 -8.98
C LYS A 128 9.66 -14.76 -7.89
N LEU A 129 9.44 -14.24 -6.68
CA LEU A 129 10.33 -14.43 -5.54
C LEU A 129 10.42 -15.90 -5.11
N ARG A 130 9.27 -16.60 -5.01
CA ARG A 130 9.25 -18.03 -4.70
C ARG A 130 9.89 -18.88 -5.79
N LYS A 131 9.70 -18.53 -7.06
CA LYS A 131 10.37 -19.21 -8.18
C LYS A 131 11.90 -19.07 -8.06
N GLY A 132 12.39 -17.89 -7.72
CA GLY A 132 13.82 -17.64 -7.52
C GLY A 132 14.42 -18.46 -6.37
N LEU A 133 13.67 -18.71 -5.29
CA LEU A 133 14.12 -19.63 -4.23
C LEU A 133 14.23 -21.07 -4.72
N MET A 134 13.24 -21.53 -5.48
CA MET A 134 13.23 -22.90 -6.01
C MET A 134 14.38 -23.13 -7.00
N GLU A 135 14.68 -22.15 -7.85
CA GLU A 135 15.83 -22.16 -8.76
C GLU A 135 17.18 -22.19 -8.02
N ARG A 136 17.23 -21.72 -6.77
CA ARG A 136 18.40 -21.84 -5.89
C ARG A 136 18.51 -23.18 -5.16
N GLY A 137 17.57 -24.11 -5.37
CA GLY A 137 17.57 -25.43 -4.72
C GLY A 137 16.97 -25.46 -3.32
N ILE A 138 16.21 -24.43 -2.92
CA ILE A 138 15.47 -24.42 -1.65
C ILE A 138 14.07 -24.97 -1.93
N THR A 139 13.83 -26.21 -1.51
CA THR A 139 12.58 -26.94 -1.80
C THR A 139 11.70 -27.15 -0.58
N GLU A 140 12.29 -27.16 0.61
CA GLU A 140 11.55 -27.31 1.86
C GLU A 140 10.68 -26.08 2.12
N ALA A 141 9.44 -26.31 2.53
CA ALA A 141 8.48 -25.26 2.80
C ALA A 141 7.52 -25.63 3.93
N GLU A 142 7.25 -24.66 4.79
CA GLU A 142 6.37 -24.78 5.95
C GLU A 142 5.29 -23.70 5.89
N ARG A 143 4.05 -24.07 6.21
CA ARG A 143 2.97 -23.09 6.29
C ARG A 143 3.00 -22.40 7.66
N GLU A 144 2.98 -21.07 7.65
CA GLU A 144 3.04 -20.26 8.87
C GLU A 144 1.89 -19.24 8.92
N ALA A 145 1.27 -19.09 10.09
CA ALA A 145 0.22 -18.09 10.33
C ALA A 145 0.85 -16.80 10.88
N PHE A 146 1.53 -16.06 10.01
CA PHE A 146 2.29 -14.86 10.39
C PHE A 146 1.47 -13.82 11.17
N GLU A 147 0.15 -13.71 10.96
CA GLU A 147 -0.73 -12.80 11.69
C GLU A 147 -0.89 -13.12 13.19
N LEU A 148 -0.50 -14.33 13.62
CA LEU A 148 -0.52 -14.74 15.02
C LEU A 148 0.82 -14.48 15.72
N LEU A 149 1.87 -14.21 14.96
CA LEU A 149 3.19 -13.88 15.50
C LEU A 149 3.23 -12.39 15.87
N PRO A 150 3.89 -12.04 16.99
CA PRO A 150 4.26 -10.66 17.28
C PRO A 150 5.03 -10.01 16.13
N ASP A 151 4.84 -8.71 15.94
CA ASP A 151 5.41 -7.98 14.80
C ASP A 151 6.93 -8.03 14.77
N ASP A 152 7.61 -8.12 15.92
CA ASP A 152 9.06 -8.24 16.12
C ASP A 152 9.61 -9.63 15.74
N GLU A 153 8.85 -10.70 15.98
CA GLU A 153 9.26 -12.08 15.63
C GLU A 153 9.15 -12.40 14.14
N ARG A 154 8.41 -11.57 13.38
CA ARG A 154 8.20 -11.74 11.94
C ARG A 154 8.87 -10.68 11.09
N GLN A 155 9.86 -9.97 11.63
CA GLN A 155 10.61 -8.95 10.88
C GLN A 155 11.75 -9.56 10.10
N CYS A 156 12.04 -9.02 8.93
CA CYS A 156 13.26 -9.34 8.23
C CYS A 156 14.47 -8.75 8.98
N ASP A 157 15.45 -9.59 9.31
CA ASP A 157 16.70 -9.17 9.97
C ASP A 157 17.42 -8.04 9.23
N THR A 158 17.43 -8.10 7.90
CA THR A 158 18.13 -7.14 7.04
C THR A 158 17.29 -5.91 6.73
N GLY A 159 16.07 -6.11 6.23
CA GLY A 159 15.21 -5.05 5.70
C GLY A 159 14.27 -4.40 6.72
N LYS A 160 14.13 -4.99 7.92
CA LYS A 160 13.20 -4.59 8.99
C LYS A 160 11.72 -4.52 8.61
N THR A 161 11.36 -5.03 7.43
CA THR A 161 9.97 -5.18 7.00
C THR A 161 9.30 -6.34 7.72
N THR A 162 8.05 -6.15 8.16
CA THR A 162 7.18 -7.20 8.71
C THR A 162 6.76 -8.18 7.61
N CYS A 163 7.24 -9.42 7.68
CA CYS A 163 6.93 -10.48 6.73
C CYS A 163 5.50 -11.01 6.93
N PHE A 164 4.79 -11.27 5.84
CA PHE A 164 3.45 -11.87 5.90
C PHE A 164 3.23 -12.97 4.87
N LEU A 165 3.46 -12.73 3.57
CA LEU A 165 3.20 -13.77 2.57
C LEU A 165 4.20 -14.92 2.62
N SER A 166 5.46 -14.56 2.78
CA SER A 166 6.55 -15.52 2.88
C SER A 166 7.80 -14.91 3.51
N ALA A 167 8.62 -15.80 4.05
CA ALA A 167 9.94 -15.50 4.57
C ALA A 167 10.85 -16.74 4.43
N LEU A 168 12.15 -16.52 4.42
CA LEU A 168 13.15 -17.58 4.46
C LEU A 168 13.64 -17.75 5.90
N ALA A 169 13.66 -18.99 6.36
CA ALA A 169 14.16 -19.40 7.67
C ALA A 169 15.20 -20.52 7.52
N CYS A 170 15.94 -20.79 8.60
CA CYS A 170 16.96 -21.83 8.64
C CYS A 170 16.82 -22.67 9.91
N SER A 171 16.82 -23.98 9.76
CA SER A 171 16.75 -24.94 10.88
C SER A 171 17.92 -24.83 11.87
N ASN A 172 19.07 -24.32 11.42
CA ASN A 172 20.25 -24.09 12.27
C ASN A 172 20.31 -22.66 12.84
N CYS A 173 19.43 -21.75 12.43
CA CYS A 173 19.39 -20.35 12.88
C CYS A 173 17.94 -19.94 13.20
N PRO A 174 17.33 -20.54 14.24
CA PRO A 174 15.89 -20.39 14.50
C PRO A 174 15.46 -18.96 14.86
N GLU A 175 16.38 -18.15 15.40
CA GLU A 175 16.13 -16.75 15.78
C GLU A 175 16.16 -15.78 14.60
N ARG A 176 16.52 -16.25 13.40
CA ARG A 176 16.75 -15.39 12.23
C ARG A 176 15.70 -15.62 11.15
N LEU A 177 15.18 -14.52 10.61
CA LEU A 177 14.18 -14.52 9.55
C LEU A 177 14.52 -13.44 8.52
N VAL A 178 14.39 -13.74 7.22
CA VAL A 178 14.52 -12.72 6.17
C VAL A 178 13.37 -12.76 5.18
N CYS A 179 12.97 -11.60 4.66
CA CYS A 179 12.05 -11.54 3.53
C CYS A 179 12.72 -12.04 2.25
N LEU A 180 11.94 -12.38 1.23
CA LEU A 180 12.46 -13.03 0.02
C LEU A 180 13.40 -12.16 -0.84
N TYR A 181 13.48 -10.87 -0.53
CA TYR A 181 14.43 -9.96 -1.16
C TYR A 181 15.84 -10.03 -0.56
N HIS A 182 15.99 -10.53 0.66
CA HIS A 182 17.26 -10.59 1.40
C HIS A 182 17.70 -12.05 1.65
N THR A 183 17.37 -12.94 0.73
CA THR A 183 17.59 -14.39 0.86
C THR A 183 19.06 -14.80 0.83
N GLN A 184 19.97 -13.87 0.55
CA GLN A 184 21.42 -14.07 0.63
C GLN A 184 21.98 -13.62 1.98
N ASP A 185 21.21 -12.85 2.76
CA ASP A 185 21.66 -12.25 4.02
C ASP A 185 21.23 -13.05 5.27
N LEU A 186 20.53 -14.17 5.08
CA LEU A 186 20.02 -15.01 6.18
C LEU A 186 21.15 -15.67 6.95
N CYS A 187 21.96 -16.52 6.31
CA CYS A 187 23.11 -17.19 6.91
C CYS A 187 23.93 -17.90 5.82
N ASN A 188 25.09 -18.44 6.22
CA ASN A 188 25.97 -19.22 5.34
C ASN A 188 25.68 -20.74 5.41
N CYS A 189 24.53 -21.15 5.98
CA CYS A 189 24.15 -22.56 6.01
C CYS A 189 23.84 -23.08 4.60
N PRO A 190 24.00 -24.39 4.36
CA PRO A 190 23.73 -24.96 3.05
C PRO A 190 22.22 -24.96 2.78
N THR A 191 21.84 -25.02 1.50
CA THR A 191 20.45 -24.84 1.05
C THR A 191 19.50 -25.89 1.62
N GLU A 192 19.97 -27.08 1.99
CA GLU A 192 19.11 -28.12 2.59
C GLU A 192 18.66 -27.77 4.01
N LYS A 193 19.29 -26.79 4.66
CA LYS A 193 18.88 -26.29 5.98
C LYS A 193 17.93 -25.11 5.91
N LEU A 194 17.81 -24.49 4.74
CA LEU A 194 16.95 -23.36 4.46
C LEU A 194 15.57 -23.85 4.04
N TYR A 195 14.53 -23.16 4.48
CA TYR A 195 13.16 -23.50 4.11
C TYR A 195 12.29 -22.25 4.01
N LEU A 196 11.30 -22.32 3.13
CA LEU A 196 10.32 -21.26 2.89
C LEU A 196 9.20 -21.35 3.92
N ARG A 197 9.04 -20.34 4.78
CA ARG A 197 7.81 -20.16 5.56
C ARG A 197 6.83 -19.37 4.70
N TYR A 198 5.61 -19.88 4.48
CA TYR A 198 4.61 -19.24 3.63
C TYR A 198 3.23 -19.21 4.27
N ARG A 199 2.46 -18.15 4.03
CA ARG A 199 1.09 -18.03 4.58
C ARG A 199 0.03 -18.71 3.73
N TYR A 200 0.09 -18.45 2.43
CA TYR A 200 -0.85 -18.94 1.42
C TYR A 200 -0.12 -19.64 0.28
N THR A 201 -0.75 -20.66 -0.30
CA THR A 201 -0.32 -21.21 -1.59
C THR A 201 -0.61 -20.22 -2.71
N LEU A 202 0.05 -20.38 -3.87
CA LEU A 202 -0.25 -19.54 -5.02
C LEU A 202 -1.70 -19.71 -5.49
N ASP A 203 -2.26 -20.92 -5.39
CA ASP A 203 -3.65 -21.20 -5.75
C ASP A 203 -4.64 -20.48 -4.82
N GLU A 204 -4.37 -20.44 -3.51
CA GLU A 204 -5.17 -19.69 -2.54
C GLU A 204 -5.18 -18.18 -2.85
N LEU A 205 -4.02 -17.62 -3.21
CA LEU A 205 -3.89 -16.22 -3.59
C LEU A 205 -4.62 -15.92 -4.92
N LEU A 206 -4.54 -16.81 -5.91
CA LEU A 206 -5.28 -16.69 -7.16
C LEU A 206 -6.79 -16.81 -6.95
N ALA A 207 -7.24 -17.67 -6.04
CA ALA A 207 -8.65 -17.76 -5.66
C ALA A 207 -9.16 -16.48 -4.98
N MET A 208 -8.36 -15.86 -4.10
CA MET A 208 -8.65 -14.53 -3.53
C MET A 208 -8.79 -13.47 -4.63
N LEU A 209 -7.85 -13.44 -5.57
CA LEU A 209 -7.86 -12.51 -6.69
C LEU A 209 -9.11 -12.69 -7.56
N HIS A 210 -9.48 -13.94 -7.87
CA HIS A 210 -10.68 -14.23 -8.66
C HIS A 210 -11.96 -13.73 -7.99
N ARG A 211 -12.11 -13.92 -6.67
CA ARG A 211 -13.28 -13.41 -5.94
C ARG A 211 -13.37 -11.88 -5.98
N LEU A 212 -12.23 -11.18 -5.85
CA LEU A 212 -12.18 -9.73 -6.00
C LEU A 212 -12.57 -9.29 -7.42
N LYS A 213 -12.11 -10.01 -8.44
CA LYS A 213 -12.45 -9.75 -9.84
C LYS A 213 -13.95 -9.85 -10.10
N VAL A 214 -14.57 -10.94 -9.63
CA VAL A 214 -16.03 -11.13 -9.76
C VAL A 214 -16.79 -9.98 -9.10
N ARG A 215 -16.36 -9.56 -7.91
CA ARG A 215 -16.97 -8.44 -7.18
C ARG A 215 -16.85 -7.11 -7.93
N SER A 216 -15.69 -6.82 -8.53
CA SER A 216 -15.48 -5.60 -9.31
C SER A 216 -16.23 -5.59 -10.64
N GLU A 217 -16.22 -6.71 -11.37
CA GLU A 217 -16.88 -6.82 -12.69
C GLU A 217 -18.41 -6.88 -12.60
N SER A 218 -18.94 -7.43 -11.50
CA SER A 218 -20.39 -7.42 -11.23
C SER A 218 -20.96 -6.00 -11.25
N PHE A 219 -20.16 -4.99 -10.88
CA PHE A 219 -20.57 -3.60 -10.97
C PHE A 219 -20.42 -3.02 -12.36
N ASP A 220 -19.36 -3.29 -13.11
CA ASP A 220 -19.26 -2.78 -14.50
C ASP A 220 -20.44 -3.30 -15.33
N SER A 221 -20.81 -4.57 -15.13
CA SER A 221 -22.01 -5.16 -15.72
C SER A 221 -23.30 -4.47 -15.23
N TRP A 222 -23.47 -4.25 -13.92
CA TRP A 222 -24.63 -3.54 -13.38
C TRP A 222 -24.71 -2.07 -13.83
N ALA A 223 -23.60 -1.34 -13.81
CA ALA A 223 -23.49 0.07 -14.16
C ALA A 223 -23.75 0.26 -15.66
N ASN A 224 -23.25 -0.65 -16.51
CA ASN A 224 -23.60 -0.67 -17.93
C ASN A 224 -25.08 -0.94 -18.12
N ARG A 225 -25.67 -1.91 -17.41
CA ARG A 225 -27.13 -2.18 -17.47
C ARG A 225 -27.97 -1.00 -16.99
N VAL A 226 -27.55 -0.29 -15.95
CA VAL A 226 -28.23 0.90 -15.43
C VAL A 226 -28.10 2.05 -16.41
N LYS A 227 -26.90 2.25 -17.00
CA LYS A 227 -26.67 3.25 -18.04
C LYS A 227 -27.53 2.97 -19.27
N GLU A 228 -27.56 1.73 -19.75
CA GLU A 228 -28.44 1.30 -20.84
C GLU A 228 -29.93 1.53 -20.51
N ALA A 229 -30.36 1.25 -19.28
CA ALA A 229 -31.75 1.49 -18.85
C ALA A 229 -32.10 2.99 -18.79
N LEU A 230 -31.18 3.84 -18.31
CA LEU A 230 -31.35 5.29 -18.27
C LEU A 230 -31.36 5.90 -19.68
N GLU A 231 -30.51 5.41 -20.58
CA GLU A 231 -30.46 5.83 -21.99
C GLU A 231 -31.73 5.38 -22.77
N GLN A 232 -32.33 4.23 -22.41
CA GLN A 232 -33.60 3.77 -22.97
C GLN A 232 -34.80 4.64 -22.54
N GLU A 233 -34.80 5.20 -21.33
CA GLU A 233 -35.85 6.13 -20.87
C GLU A 233 -35.77 7.49 -21.58
N GLU A 234 -34.56 7.96 -21.93
CA GLU A 234 -34.39 9.18 -22.73
C GLU A 234 -34.82 8.98 -24.20
N GLY A 235 -34.59 7.80 -24.76
CA GLY A 235 -35.08 7.44 -26.11
C GLY A 235 -36.60 7.36 -26.23
N ASN A 236 -37.31 7.06 -25.13
CA ASN A 236 -38.77 6.93 -25.11
C ASN A 236 -39.52 8.26 -24.89
N LYS A 237 -38.80 9.38 -24.69
CA LYS A 237 -39.41 10.73 -24.54
C LYS A 237 -39.43 11.56 -25.81
N ILE A 238 -38.95 11.07 -26.95
CA ILE A 238 -39.06 11.75 -28.25
C ILE A 238 -40.41 11.43 -28.90
N GLY A 239 -41.49 11.81 -28.23
CA GLY A 239 -42.87 11.61 -28.70
C GLY A 239 -43.86 12.69 -28.23
N GLY A 240 -43.39 13.80 -27.67
CA GLY A 240 -44.25 14.90 -27.19
C GLY A 240 -43.66 16.27 -27.50
N LYS A 241 -44.30 17.03 -28.39
CA LYS A 241 -43.97 18.42 -28.70
C LYS A 241 -44.01 19.30 -27.43
N SER A 242 -42.95 20.08 -27.16
CA SER A 242 -43.09 21.48 -26.71
C SER A 242 -41.76 22.26 -26.75
N THR A 243 -41.76 23.28 -27.62
CA THR A 243 -41.17 24.62 -27.53
C THR A 243 -39.82 24.87 -26.82
N HIS A 244 -38.87 25.36 -27.62
CA HIS A 244 -37.66 26.14 -27.30
C HIS A 244 -37.67 26.93 -25.98
N LYS A 245 -36.59 26.78 -25.20
CA LYS A 245 -35.82 27.91 -24.63
C LYS A 245 -34.33 27.55 -24.56
N ASN A 246 -33.50 28.35 -25.23
CA ASN A 246 -32.04 28.31 -25.14
C ASN A 246 -31.58 28.75 -23.74
N CYS A 247 -30.67 27.99 -23.12
CA CYS A 247 -29.84 28.49 -22.02
C CYS A 247 -28.39 28.02 -22.21
N THR A 248 -27.55 28.94 -22.65
CA THR A 248 -26.09 28.83 -22.72
C THR A 248 -25.49 28.79 -21.31
N PHE A 249 -24.72 27.74 -20.98
CA PHE A 249 -23.87 27.71 -19.79
C PHE A 249 -22.48 28.26 -20.13
N GLN A 250 -22.14 29.42 -19.58
CA GLN A 250 -20.75 29.87 -19.44
C GLN A 250 -20.11 29.15 -18.25
N ARG A 251 -18.93 28.54 -18.49
CA ARG A 251 -18.02 28.09 -17.43
C ARG A 251 -17.32 29.32 -16.83
N PHE A 252 -17.35 29.43 -15.50
CA PHE A 252 -16.29 30.07 -14.72
C PHE A 252 -15.31 28.99 -14.27
#